data_AF-A0A831X919-F1
#
_entry.id   AF-A0A831X919-F1
#
_cell.length_a   1.000
_cell.length_b   1.000
_cell.length_c   1.000
_cell.angle_alpha   90.00
_cell.angle_beta   90.00
_cell.angle_gamma   90.00
#
_symmetry.space_group_name_H-M   'P 1'
#
loop_
_entity.id
_entity.type
_entity.pdbx_description
1 polymer ?
#
loop_
_entity_poly.entity_id
_entity_poly.type
_entity_poly.pdbx_seq_one_letter_code
_entity_poly.pdbx_strand_id
1 'polypeptide(L)'
;MVGSNRLSSRIVFLYIPLALFTIFLLFPFYWMLIISLKPNSLLLNTRVNPLYLTEFTLRHYRYLFENTDFPRWAWNTAVVTFGATLLSLTCSILMGYALGRFRFKGGNLMGTAVFLAYLIPPTLLFIPLSQVVVRFGIYNEYWALILTYPTFL
;
A
#
# COMPACT_ATOMS: atom_id res chain seq x y z
N MET A 1 24.88 29.04 32.46
CA MET A 1 23.42 28.89 32.28
C MET A 1 23.05 28.80 30.79
N VAL A 2 23.45 27.72 30.07
CA VAL A 2 23.29 27.61 28.59
C VAL A 2 22.59 26.28 28.18
N GLY A 3 21.78 25.70 29.06
CA GLY A 3 21.11 24.40 28.82
C GLY A 3 19.62 24.47 28.48
N SER A 4 18.91 25.53 28.89
CA SER A 4 17.44 25.57 28.86
C SER A 4 16.83 25.86 27.48
N ASN A 5 17.48 26.70 26.66
CA ASN A 5 16.89 27.17 25.39
C ASN A 5 16.90 26.14 24.24
N ARG A 6 17.72 25.07 24.33
CA ARG A 6 17.74 24.04 23.28
C ARG A 6 16.49 23.14 23.32
N LEU A 7 15.93 22.91 24.51
CA LEU A 7 14.74 22.07 24.64
C LEU A 7 13.48 22.82 24.20
N SER A 8 13.31 24.07 24.66
CA SER A 8 12.19 24.93 24.28
C SER A 8 12.17 25.25 22.78
N SER A 9 13.35 25.54 22.19
CA SER A 9 13.48 25.73 20.74
C SER A 9 13.11 24.47 19.95
N ARG A 10 13.52 23.27 20.38
CA ARG A 10 13.09 22.02 19.73
C ARG A 10 11.59 21.78 19.83
N ILE A 11 10.96 22.12 20.95
CA ILE A 11 9.49 22.00 21.08
C ILE A 11 8.79 22.87 20.05
N VAL A 12 9.20 24.13 19.93
CA VAL A 12 8.55 25.08 19.03
C VAL A 12 8.83 24.77 17.55
N PHE A 13 10.08 24.45 17.19
CA PHE A 13 10.47 24.30 15.78
C PHE A 13 10.39 22.87 15.25
N LEU A 14 10.38 21.85 16.11
CA LEU A 14 10.32 20.45 15.69
C LEU A 14 9.02 19.78 16.15
N TYR A 15 8.75 19.75 17.46
CA TYR A 15 7.65 18.94 17.99
C TYR A 15 6.27 19.51 17.65
N ILE A 16 6.06 20.82 17.71
CA ILE A 16 4.77 21.43 17.37
C ILE A 16 4.42 21.22 15.87
N PRO A 17 5.30 21.56 14.90
CA PRO A 17 5.02 21.29 13.49
C PRO A 17 4.83 19.81 13.20
N LEU A 18 5.65 18.94 13.81
CA LEU A 18 5.54 17.49 13.64
C LEU A 18 4.21 16.95 14.20
N ALA A 19 3.77 17.44 15.36
CA ALA A 19 2.48 17.06 15.95
C ALA A 19 1.31 17.53 15.08
N LEU A 20 1.33 18.78 14.60
CA LEU A 20 0.30 19.30 13.69
C LEU A 20 0.24 18.48 12.38
N PHE A 21 1.41 18.16 11.80
CA PHE A 21 1.49 17.33 10.60
C PHE A 21 0.96 15.91 10.85
N THR A 22 1.28 15.33 12.01
CA THR A 22 0.78 14.02 12.41
C THR A 22 -0.75 14.02 12.57
N ILE A 23 -1.32 15.03 13.23
CA ILE A 23 -2.78 15.18 13.37
C ILE A 23 -3.44 15.30 11.99
N PHE A 24 -2.85 16.11 11.09
CA PHE A 24 -3.34 16.28 9.73
C PHE A 24 -3.33 14.96 8.95
N LEU A 25 -2.25 14.17 9.04
CA LEU A 25 -2.14 12.86 8.40
C LEU A 25 -3.08 11.81 8.99
N LEU A 26 -3.36 11.86 10.29
CA LEU A 26 -4.26 10.92 10.96
C LEU A 26 -5.73 11.27 10.78
N PHE A 27 -6.06 12.52 10.42
CA PHE A 27 -7.43 12.97 10.21
C PHE A 27 -8.26 12.07 9.26
N PRO A 28 -7.80 11.69 8.05
CA PRO A 28 -8.57 10.79 7.18
C PRO A 28 -8.82 9.41 7.81
N PHE A 29 -7.86 8.87 8.58
CA PHE A 29 -8.03 7.59 9.27
C PHE A 29 -9.04 7.68 10.42
N TYR A 30 -8.98 8.77 11.18
CA TYR A 30 -9.99 9.10 12.19
C TYR A 30 -11.39 9.16 11.58
N TRP A 31 -11.51 9.84 10.44
CA TRP A 31 -12.77 9.96 9.72
C TRP A 31 -13.28 8.60 9.19
N MET A 32 -12.40 7.78 8.61
CA MET A 32 -12.75 6.42 8.17
C MET A 32 -13.26 5.56 9.33
N LEU A 33 -12.62 5.64 10.50
CA LEU A 33 -13.02 4.91 11.70
C LEU A 33 -14.39 5.36 12.21
N ILE A 34 -14.66 6.67 12.18
CA ILE A 34 -15.98 7.19 12.57
C ILE A 34 -17.07 6.67 11.64
N ILE A 35 -16.85 6.75 10.33
CA ILE A 35 -17.85 6.32 9.35
C ILE A 35 -18.11 4.82 9.45
N SER A 36 -17.08 4.00 9.68
CA SER A 36 -17.25 2.54 9.81
C SER A 36 -18.06 2.12 11.04
N LEU A 37 -18.14 2.98 12.06
CA LEU A 37 -18.88 2.74 13.31
C LEU A 37 -20.24 3.45 13.37
N LYS A 38 -20.58 4.29 12.37
CA LYS A 38 -21.86 5.02 12.32
C LYS A 38 -22.94 4.20 11.60
N PRO A 39 -24.18 4.13 12.14
CA PRO A 39 -25.29 3.50 11.44
C PRO A 39 -25.65 4.27 10.16
N ASN A 40 -26.14 3.53 9.14
CA ASN A 40 -26.46 4.09 7.81
C ASN A 40 -27.44 5.27 7.86
N SER A 41 -28.37 5.27 8.83
CA SER A 41 -29.34 6.35 9.05
C SER A 41 -28.71 7.70 9.37
N LEU A 42 -27.50 7.69 9.96
CA LEU A 42 -26.78 8.90 10.36
C LEU A 42 -25.75 9.36 9.33
N LEU A 43 -25.43 8.54 8.32
CA LEU A 43 -24.42 8.88 7.30
C LEU A 43 -24.86 10.04 6.40
N LEU A 44 -26.16 10.16 6.12
CA LEU A 44 -26.73 11.21 5.25
C LEU A 44 -27.43 12.33 6.03
N ASN A 45 -27.42 12.29 7.36
CA ASN A 45 -28.13 13.26 8.18
C ASN A 45 -27.28 14.51 8.43
N THR A 46 -27.53 15.57 7.67
CA THR A 46 -26.82 16.86 7.76
C THR A 46 -27.02 17.60 9.09
N ARG A 47 -27.99 17.19 9.91
CA ARG A 47 -28.23 17.81 11.24
C ARG A 47 -27.27 17.29 12.31
N VAL A 48 -26.63 16.15 12.07
CA VAL A 48 -25.70 15.53 13.01
C VAL A 48 -24.29 15.89 12.59
N ASN A 49 -23.49 16.41 13.52
CA ASN A 49 -22.12 16.76 13.20
C ASN A 49 -21.33 15.47 12.88
N PRO A 50 -20.67 15.44 11.71
CA PRO A 50 -20.13 14.20 11.20
C PRO A 50 -18.83 13.80 11.91
N LEU A 51 -18.18 14.72 12.62
CA LEU A 51 -16.87 14.53 13.27
C LEU A 51 -16.94 13.81 14.62
N TYR A 52 -18.12 13.59 15.20
CA TYR A 52 -18.27 12.81 16.43
C TYR A 52 -19.23 11.64 16.28
N LEU A 53 -19.05 10.64 17.12
CA LEU A 53 -19.90 9.46 17.19
C LEU A 53 -21.09 9.74 18.10
N THR A 54 -22.29 9.84 17.53
CA THR A 54 -23.55 10.00 18.30
C THR A 54 -24.12 8.66 18.71
N GLU A 55 -24.03 7.68 17.81
CA GLU A 55 -24.46 6.31 18.02
C GLU A 55 -23.37 5.37 17.50
N PHE A 56 -23.13 4.28 18.23
CA PHE A 56 -22.12 3.29 17.93
C PHE A 56 -22.78 2.01 17.40
N THR A 57 -22.31 1.51 16.26
CA THR A 57 -22.74 0.21 15.74
C THR A 57 -21.56 -0.61 15.21
N LEU A 58 -21.64 -1.93 15.42
CA LEU A 58 -20.73 -2.91 14.83
C LEU A 58 -21.41 -3.73 13.73
N ARG A 59 -22.61 -3.31 13.30
CA ARG A 59 -23.40 -4.05 12.30
C ARG A 59 -22.66 -4.17 10.98
N HIS A 60 -21.91 -3.15 10.55
CA HIS A 60 -21.12 -3.20 9.31
C HIS A 60 -20.02 -4.25 9.36
N TYR A 61 -19.30 -4.34 10.48
CA TYR A 61 -18.28 -5.36 10.67
C TYR A 61 -18.89 -6.76 10.70
N ARG A 62 -19.98 -6.95 11.44
CA ARG A 62 -20.69 -8.24 11.47
C ARG A 62 -21.19 -8.63 10.07
N TYR A 63 -21.78 -7.68 9.35
CA TYR A 63 -22.23 -7.88 7.98
C TYR A 63 -21.07 -8.26 7.06
N LEU A 64 -19.93 -7.57 7.17
CA LEU A 64 -18.73 -7.86 6.40
C LEU A 64 -18.24 -9.30 6.61
N PHE A 65 -18.17 -9.78 7.85
CA PHE A 65 -17.63 -11.12 8.13
C PHE A 65 -18.65 -12.26 7.95
N GLU A 66 -19.95 -12.02 8.19
CA GLU A 66 -20.98 -13.07 8.14
C GLU A 66 -21.73 -13.11 6.80
N ASN A 67 -21.86 -11.98 6.10
CA ASN A 67 -22.73 -11.84 4.93
C ASN A 67 -21.95 -11.51 3.64
N THR A 68 -20.62 -11.49 3.68
CA THR A 68 -19.78 -11.27 2.49
C THR A 68 -18.59 -12.22 2.46
N ASP A 69 -18.00 -12.41 1.28
CA ASP A 69 -16.79 -13.21 1.09
C ASP A 69 -15.50 -12.48 1.52
N PHE A 70 -15.60 -11.44 2.35
CA PHE A 70 -14.46 -10.64 2.79
C PHE A 70 -13.29 -11.47 3.34
N PRO A 71 -13.48 -12.50 4.19
CA PRO A 71 -12.38 -13.34 4.64
C PRO A 71 -11.61 -13.99 3.48
N ARG A 72 -12.32 -14.43 2.44
CA ARG A 72 -11.72 -15.02 1.25
C ARG A 72 -10.98 -13.98 0.42
N TRP A 73 -11.54 -12.78 0.25
CA TRP A 73 -10.85 -11.69 -0.46
C TRP A 73 -9.59 -11.25 0.26
N ALA A 74 -9.65 -11.07 1.58
CA ALA A 74 -8.49 -10.76 2.40
C ALA A 74 -7.41 -11.85 2.30
N TRP A 75 -7.82 -13.13 2.32
CA TRP A 75 -6.91 -14.25 2.14
C TRP A 75 -6.27 -14.25 0.74
N ASN A 76 -7.06 -14.06 -0.32
CA ASN A 76 -6.57 -13.97 -1.69
C ASN A 76 -5.52 -12.86 -1.82
N THR A 77 -5.79 -11.66 -1.29
CA THR A 77 -4.85 -10.56 -1.28
C THR A 77 -3.59 -10.89 -0.49
N ALA A 78 -3.72 -11.49 0.70
CA ALA A 78 -2.56 -11.87 1.51
C ALA A 78 -1.65 -12.87 0.79
N VAL A 79 -2.22 -13.91 0.17
CA VAL A 79 -1.47 -14.93 -0.59
C VAL A 79 -0.75 -14.29 -1.78
N VAL A 80 -1.47 -13.47 -2.56
CA VAL A 80 -0.90 -12.81 -3.75
C VAL A 80 0.18 -11.81 -3.36
N THR A 81 -0.06 -10.94 -2.39
CA THR A 81 0.92 -9.95 -1.92
C THR A 81 2.16 -10.63 -1.37
N PHE A 82 2.00 -11.65 -0.50
CA PHE A 82 3.14 -12.37 0.06
C PHE A 82 3.95 -13.07 -1.03
N GLY A 83 3.30 -13.78 -1.96
CA GLY A 83 3.97 -14.46 -3.07
C GLY A 83 4.71 -13.50 -3.99
N ALA A 84 4.07 -12.40 -4.40
CA ALA A 84 4.66 -11.38 -5.25
C ALA A 84 5.84 -10.67 -4.57
N THR A 85 5.70 -10.29 -3.29
CA THR A 85 6.78 -9.66 -2.52
C THR A 85 7.96 -10.61 -2.34
N LEU A 86 7.74 -11.88 -2.02
CA LEU A 86 8.82 -12.85 -1.85
C LEU A 86 9.58 -13.08 -3.16
N LEU A 87 8.86 -13.21 -4.28
CA LEU A 87 9.45 -13.36 -5.61
C LEU A 87 10.26 -12.12 -6.00
N SER A 88 9.65 -10.93 -5.88
CA SER A 88 10.29 -9.65 -6.20
C SER A 88 11.54 -9.42 -5.33
N LEU A 89 11.45 -9.67 -4.03
CA LEU A 89 12.57 -9.50 -3.10
C LEU A 89 13.71 -10.47 -3.45
N THR A 90 13.41 -11.73 -3.74
CA THR A 90 14.41 -12.73 -4.12
C THR A 90 15.15 -12.31 -5.39
N CYS A 91 14.42 -11.93 -6.45
CA CYS A 91 15.01 -11.46 -7.70
C CYS A 91 15.83 -10.17 -7.51
N SER A 92 15.29 -9.22 -6.74
CA SER A 92 15.91 -7.91 -6.49
C SER A 92 17.19 -8.02 -5.66
N ILE A 93 17.22 -8.90 -4.65
CA ILE A 93 18.43 -9.15 -3.85
C ILE A 93 19.53 -9.76 -4.73
N LEU A 94 19.21 -10.77 -5.53
CA LEU A 94 20.18 -11.42 -6.41
C LEU A 94 20.76 -10.45 -7.43
N MET A 95 19.89 -9.67 -8.10
CA MET A 95 20.32 -8.69 -9.11
C MET A 95 21.07 -7.51 -8.48
N GLY A 96 20.55 -6.97 -7.37
CA GLY A 96 21.18 -5.86 -6.65
C GLY A 96 22.56 -6.23 -6.11
N TYR A 97 22.71 -7.45 -5.57
CA TYR A 97 24.01 -7.95 -5.15
C TYR A 97 24.96 -8.13 -6.33
N ALA A 98 24.49 -8.72 -7.43
CA ALA A 98 25.32 -8.93 -8.61
C ALA A 98 25.84 -7.62 -9.19
N LEU A 99 24.98 -6.61 -9.36
CA LEU A 99 25.37 -5.30 -9.88
C LEU A 99 26.20 -4.48 -8.89
N GLY A 100 25.97 -4.63 -7.59
CA GLY A 100 26.67 -3.87 -6.55
C GLY A 100 28.05 -4.44 -6.17
N ARG A 101 28.27 -5.75 -6.34
CA ARG A 101 29.50 -6.42 -5.87
C ARG A 101 30.32 -7.08 -6.96
N PHE A 102 29.72 -7.57 -8.04
CA PHE A 102 30.47 -8.22 -9.12
C PHE A 102 30.77 -7.26 -10.26
N ARG A 103 32.02 -7.27 -10.75
CA ARG A 103 32.41 -6.60 -11.99
C ARG A 103 32.44 -7.64 -13.12
N PHE A 104 31.30 -7.81 -13.78
CA PHE A 104 31.16 -8.73 -14.91
C PHE A 104 30.89 -7.99 -16.22
N LYS A 105 31.28 -8.61 -17.34
CA LYS A 105 31.07 -8.05 -18.67
C LYS A 105 29.56 -7.93 -18.94
N GLY A 106 29.08 -6.69 -19.15
CA GLY A 106 27.67 -6.39 -19.37
C GLY A 106 26.92 -5.82 -18.15
N GLY A 107 27.54 -5.72 -16.98
CA GLY A 107 26.87 -5.18 -15.77
C GLY A 107 26.31 -3.77 -15.94
N ASN A 108 27.06 -2.85 -16.57
CA ASN A 108 26.58 -1.50 -16.85
C ASN A 108 25.38 -1.48 -17.80
N LEU A 109 25.38 -2.33 -18.84
CA LEU A 109 24.25 -2.44 -19.77
C LEU A 109 23.00 -2.93 -19.05
N MET A 110 23.15 -3.93 -18.18
CA MET A 110 22.06 -4.49 -17.39
C MET A 110 21.47 -3.43 -16.44
N GLY A 111 22.31 -2.66 -15.75
CA GLY A 111 21.87 -1.56 -14.88
C GLY A 111 21.09 -0.49 -15.65
N THR A 112 21.58 -0.08 -16.83
CA THR A 112 20.87 0.86 -17.70
C THR A 112 19.55 0.28 -18.22
N ALA A 113 19.51 -1.02 -18.57
CA ALA A 113 18.29 -1.67 -19.04
C ALA A 113 17.20 -1.71 -17.95
N VAL A 114 17.57 -2.02 -16.70
CA VAL A 114 16.65 -1.98 -15.55
C VAL A 114 16.12 -0.56 -15.33
N PHE A 115 17.00 0.44 -15.38
CA PHE A 115 16.60 1.84 -15.26
C PHE A 115 15.63 2.26 -16.37
N LEU A 116 15.91 1.90 -17.63
CA LEU A 116 15.02 2.19 -18.76
C LEU A 116 13.67 1.47 -18.64
N ALA A 117 13.66 0.23 -18.15
CA ALA A 117 12.42 -0.50 -17.91
C ALA A 117 11.55 0.18 -16.84
N TYR A 118 12.16 0.75 -15.79
CA TYR A 118 11.44 1.50 -14.75
C TYR A 118 10.80 2.80 -15.25
N LEU A 119 11.29 3.37 -16.35
CA LEU A 119 10.67 4.55 -16.97
C LEU A 119 9.40 4.22 -17.76
N ILE A 120 9.14 2.94 -18.06
CA ILE A 120 7.95 2.53 -18.79
C ILE A 120 6.74 2.64 -17.86
N PRO A 121 5.70 3.41 -18.22
CA PRO A 121 4.54 3.55 -17.36
C PRO A 121 3.79 2.21 -17.22
N PRO A 122 3.53 1.74 -15.99
CA PRO A 122 2.83 0.48 -15.70
C PRO A 122 1.53 0.27 -16.48
N THR A 123 0.78 1.35 -16.70
CA THR A 123 -0.52 1.31 -17.40
C THR A 123 -0.42 0.80 -18.84
N LEU A 124 0.71 1.01 -19.52
CA LEU A 124 0.93 0.51 -20.88
C LEU A 124 1.13 -1.00 -20.92
N LEU A 125 1.58 -1.60 -19.82
CA LEU A 125 1.88 -3.03 -19.75
C LEU A 125 0.64 -3.89 -19.45
N PHE A 126 -0.48 -3.27 -19.05
CA PHE A 126 -1.67 -4.01 -18.61
C PHE A 126 -2.26 -4.90 -19.71
N ILE A 127 -2.52 -4.34 -20.89
CA ILE A 127 -3.06 -5.10 -22.05
C ILE A 127 -2.10 -6.23 -22.47
N PRO A 128 -0.80 -5.98 -22.77
CA PRO A 128 0.08 -7.05 -23.21
C PRO A 128 0.30 -8.13 -22.14
N LEU A 129 0.41 -7.78 -20.85
CA LEU A 129 0.52 -8.77 -19.78
C LEU A 129 -0.73 -9.63 -19.66
N SER A 130 -1.93 -9.06 -19.86
CA SER A 130 -3.16 -9.84 -19.87
C SER A 130 -3.18 -10.90 -20.98
N GLN A 131 -2.67 -10.56 -22.16
CA GLN A 131 -2.54 -11.51 -23.27
C GLN A 131 -1.54 -12.63 -22.95
N VAL A 132 -0.43 -12.28 -22.29
CA VAL A 132 0.56 -13.25 -21.81
C VAL A 132 -0.08 -14.22 -20.81
N VAL A 133 -0.79 -13.73 -19.80
CA VAL A 133 -1.50 -14.54 -18.79
C VAL A 133 -2.50 -15.51 -19.44
N VAL A 134 -3.30 -15.03 -20.40
CA VAL A 134 -4.26 -15.85 -21.14
C VAL A 134 -3.54 -16.92 -21.97
N ARG A 135 -2.45 -16.56 -22.65
CA ARG A 135 -1.66 -17.50 -23.45
C ARG A 135 -1.01 -18.60 -22.60
N PHE A 136 -0.61 -18.28 -21.37
CA PHE A 136 -0.09 -19.26 -20.41
C PHE A 136 -1.19 -20.10 -19.74
N GLY A 137 -2.47 -19.82 -19.97
CA GLY A 137 -3.58 -20.59 -19.41
C GLY A 137 -3.77 -20.42 -17.89
N ILE A 138 -3.05 -19.48 -17.27
CA ILE A 138 -3.12 -19.18 -15.82
C ILE A 138 -4.13 -18.08 -15.50
N TYR A 139 -5.06 -17.82 -16.41
CA TYR A 139 -6.10 -16.82 -16.20
C TYR A 139 -7.00 -17.22 -15.02
N ASN A 140 -7.42 -16.25 -14.21
CA ASN A 140 -8.22 -16.46 -13.00
C ASN A 140 -7.55 -17.29 -11.89
N GLU A 141 -6.22 -17.40 -11.89
CA GLU A 141 -5.43 -18.06 -10.84
C GLU A 141 -4.54 -17.07 -10.07
N TYR A 142 -4.14 -17.40 -8.85
CA TYR A 142 -3.20 -16.56 -8.07
C TYR A 142 -1.89 -16.31 -8.80
N TRP A 143 -1.43 -17.29 -9.60
CA TRP A 143 -0.21 -17.21 -10.39
C TRP A 143 -0.20 -16.05 -11.39
N ALA A 144 -1.36 -15.70 -11.95
CA ALA A 144 -1.45 -14.54 -12.84
C ALA A 144 -0.99 -13.26 -12.14
N LEU A 145 -1.46 -13.03 -10.90
CA LEU A 145 -1.12 -11.84 -10.14
C LEU A 145 0.28 -11.92 -9.53
N ILE A 146 0.68 -13.10 -9.01
CA ILE A 146 2.00 -13.29 -8.40
C ILE A 146 3.14 -13.07 -9.40
N LEU A 147 2.95 -13.45 -10.66
CA LEU A 147 3.97 -13.27 -11.71
C LEU A 147 3.94 -11.89 -12.35
N THR A 148 2.79 -11.21 -12.38
CA THR A 148 2.66 -9.89 -13.00
C THR A 148 2.98 -8.75 -12.04
N TYR A 149 2.63 -8.84 -10.75
CA TYR A 149 2.89 -7.77 -9.79
C TYR A 149 4.35 -7.35 -9.64
N PRO A 150 5.34 -8.27 -9.64
CA PRO A 150 6.76 -7.90 -9.63
C PRO A 150 7.20 -7.03 -10.80
N THR A 151 6.47 -6.99 -11.92
CA THR A 151 6.82 -6.13 -13.07
C THR A 151 6.34 -4.68 -12.90
N PHE A 152 5.53 -4.40 -11.86
CA PHE A 152 5.01 -3.06 -11.54
C PHE A 152 5.66 -2.46 -10.28
N LEU A 153 6.47 -3.23 -9.56
CA LEU A 153 7.14 -2.85 -8.31
C LEU A 153 8.50 -2.19 -8.56
#